data_AF-R8DES4-F1
#
_entry.id   AF-R8DES4-F1
#
_cell.length_a   1.000
_cell.length_b   1.000
_cell.length_c   1.000
_cell.angle_alpha   90.00
_cell.angle_beta   90.00
_cell.angle_gamma   90.00
#
_symmetry.space_group_name_H-M   'P 1'
#
loop_
_entity.id
_entity.type
_entity.pdbx_description
1 polymer ?
#
loop_
_entity_poly.entity_id
_entity_poly.type
_entity_poly.pdbx_seq_one_letter_code
_entity_poly.pdbx_strand_id
1 'polypeptide(L)'
;MLRHDLSIYQNWILSGAVCGWGDNFKSYFDLVIFLWIPQNVRLERLQQREFQRYGNDIVAGGSKYDRSKAFLEWASLYDEAGMEVRSKMLHEHWMSDLVCPTLVIEGNYTVKERVDIVLHYLSSN
;
A
#
# COMPACT_ATOMS: atom_id res chain seq x y z
N MET A 1 21.04 -3.27 7.98
CA MET A 1 20.13 -2.10 8.22
C MET A 1 19.84 -1.56 6.84
N LEU A 2 18.57 -1.31 6.53
CA LEU A 2 18.07 -1.16 5.15
C LEU A 2 18.98 -0.36 4.20
N ARG A 3 19.50 0.81 4.61
CA ARG A 3 20.42 1.60 3.78
C ARG A 3 21.66 0.83 3.29
N HIS A 4 22.26 0.01 4.16
CA HIS A 4 23.39 -0.84 3.78
C HIS A 4 22.95 -1.88 2.76
N ASP A 5 21.81 -2.52 3.00
CA ASP A 5 21.27 -3.57 2.13
C ASP A 5 20.96 -3.01 0.73
N LEU A 6 20.36 -1.82 0.65
CA LEU A 6 20.10 -1.10 -0.61
C LEU A 6 21.39 -0.65 -1.34
N SER A 7 22.54 -0.61 -0.67
CA SER A 7 23.83 -0.23 -1.27
C SER A 7 24.65 -1.42 -1.80
N ILE A 8 24.38 -2.63 -1.30
CA ILE A 8 25.13 -3.84 -1.68
C ILE A 8 24.40 -4.66 -2.76
N TYR A 9 23.08 -4.58 -2.81
CA TYR A 9 22.28 -5.27 -3.82
C TYR A 9 21.98 -4.34 -4.99
N GLN A 10 22.30 -4.78 -6.21
CA GLN A 10 22.02 -4.02 -7.42
C GLN A 10 20.52 -3.91 -7.72
N ASN A 11 19.75 -4.96 -7.43
CA ASN A 11 18.32 -5.02 -7.71
C ASN A 11 17.56 -5.36 -6.44
N TRP A 12 16.50 -4.60 -6.14
CA TRP A 12 15.67 -4.82 -4.97
C TRP A 12 14.23 -4.35 -5.21
N ILE A 13 13.30 -4.91 -4.43
CA ILE A 13 11.91 -4.46 -4.38
C ILE A 13 11.59 -4.18 -2.92
N LEU A 14 11.16 -2.96 -2.64
CA LEU A 14 10.62 -2.56 -1.35
C LEU A 14 9.10 -2.44 -1.45
N SER A 15 8.36 -3.06 -0.52
CA SER A 15 6.90 -3.03 -0.52
C SER A 15 6.35 -2.57 0.83
N GLY A 16 5.26 -1.82 0.79
CA GLY A 16 4.59 -1.27 1.98
C GLY A 16 4.41 0.25 1.92
N ALA A 17 3.84 0.80 2.99
CA ALA A 17 3.70 2.25 3.13
C ALA A 17 5.03 2.85 3.63
N VAL A 18 5.77 3.48 2.72
CA VAL A 18 7.10 4.04 2.99
C VAL A 18 7.07 5.53 3.37
N CYS A 19 5.92 6.20 3.23
CA CYS A 19 5.79 7.63 3.54
C CYS A 19 6.22 7.96 4.97
N GLY A 20 7.06 8.99 5.14
CA GLY A 20 7.60 9.45 6.41
C GLY A 20 8.95 8.82 6.75
N TRP A 21 9.00 7.51 7.00
CA TRP A 21 10.27 6.86 7.36
C TRP A 21 11.18 6.62 6.13
N GLY A 22 10.57 6.48 4.95
CA GLY A 22 11.24 6.21 3.68
C GLY A 22 11.69 7.45 2.92
N ASP A 23 11.51 8.65 3.48
CA ASP A 23 11.81 9.92 2.80
C ASP A 23 13.29 10.01 2.40
N ASN A 24 14.18 9.46 3.23
CA ASN A 24 15.62 9.39 2.95
C ASN A 24 15.99 8.41 1.83
N PHE A 25 15.03 7.65 1.30
CA PHE A 25 15.22 6.69 0.21
C PHE A 25 14.52 7.13 -1.08
N LYS A 26 13.88 8.31 -1.13
CA LYS A 26 13.21 8.80 -2.35
C LYS A 26 14.11 8.78 -3.60
N SER A 27 15.39 9.15 -3.43
CA SER A 27 16.38 9.16 -4.52
C SER A 27 16.96 7.79 -4.87
N TYR A 28 16.59 6.73 -4.14
CA TYR A 28 17.09 5.37 -4.36
C TYR A 28 16.18 4.60 -5.32
N PHE A 29 14.93 5.03 -5.49
CA PHE A 29 13.98 4.34 -6.37
C PHE A 29 14.27 4.68 -7.84
N ASP A 30 14.38 3.65 -8.67
CA ASP A 30 14.38 3.80 -10.14
C ASP A 30 12.95 3.80 -10.71
N LEU A 31 12.00 3.20 -9.96
CA LEU A 31 10.58 3.12 -10.30
C LEU A 31 9.77 2.97 -9.01
N VAL A 32 8.65 3.71 -8.92
CA VAL A 32 7.62 3.49 -7.90
C VAL A 32 6.36 2.95 -8.54
N ILE A 33 5.75 1.93 -7.92
CA ILE A 33 4.49 1.33 -8.37
C ILE A 33 3.42 1.62 -7.33
N PHE A 34 2.41 2.39 -7.70
CA PHE A 34 1.29 2.72 -6.83
C PHE A 34 0.06 1.88 -7.20
N LEU A 35 -0.41 1.07 -6.26
CA LEU A 35 -1.59 0.24 -6.44
C LEU A 35 -2.79 0.88 -5.74
N TRP A 36 -3.82 1.21 -6.52
CA TRP A 36 -5.11 1.65 -6.00
C TRP A 36 -6.20 0.70 -6.45
N ILE A 37 -7.18 0.46 -5.57
CA ILE A 37 -8.33 -0.40 -5.84
C ILE A 37 -9.56 0.25 -5.21
N PRO A 38 -10.76 0.13 -5.82
CA PRO A 38 -11.98 0.71 -5.27
C PRO A 38 -12.19 0.37 -3.79
N GLN A 39 -12.59 1.39 -3.02
CA GLN A 39 -12.74 1.34 -1.56
C GLN A 39 -13.62 0.16 -1.09
N ASN A 40 -14.75 -0.07 -1.75
CA ASN A 40 -15.67 -1.17 -1.41
C ASN A 40 -14.97 -2.54 -1.50
N VAL A 41 -14.21 -2.79 -2.58
CA VAL A 41 -13.46 -4.04 -2.75
C VAL A 41 -12.32 -4.14 -1.73
N ARG A 42 -11.64 -3.02 -1.45
CA ARG A 42 -10.57 -2.96 -0.44
C ARG A 42 -11.08 -3.31 0.95
N LEU A 43 -12.21 -2.73 1.36
CA LEU A 43 -12.82 -2.94 2.67
C LEU A 43 -13.36 -4.36 2.82
N GLU A 44 -14.02 -4.91 1.79
CA GLU A 44 -14.48 -6.30 1.80
C GLU A 44 -13.29 -7.27 2.02
N ARG A 45 -12.20 -7.08 1.28
CA ARG A 45 -10.98 -7.89 1.45
C ARG A 45 -10.35 -7.72 2.83
N LEU A 46 -10.39 -6.52 3.40
CA LEU A 46 -9.89 -6.28 4.75
C LEU A 46 -10.74 -7.00 5.80
N GLN A 47 -12.06 -6.93 5.70
CA GLN A 47 -12.99 -7.66 6.58
C GLN A 47 -12.76 -9.17 6.53
N GLN A 48 -12.65 -9.73 5.31
CA GLN A 48 -12.35 -11.15 5.13
C GLN A 48 -11.02 -11.55 5.77
N ARG A 49 -9.97 -10.74 5.61
CA ARG A 49 -8.65 -11.01 6.21
C ARG A 49 -8.65 -10.89 7.73
N GLU A 50 -9.37 -9.92 8.27
CA GLU A 50 -9.54 -9.77 9.72
C GLU A 50 -10.23 -11.01 10.30
N PHE A 51 -11.31 -11.48 9.67
CA PHE A 51 -12.00 -12.71 10.10
C PHE A 51 -11.13 -13.96 9.93
N GLN A 52 -10.41 -14.11 8.82
CA GLN A 52 -9.49 -15.23 8.63
C GLN A 52 -8.39 -15.29 9.70
N ARG A 53 -7.93 -14.12 10.17
CA ARG A 53 -6.85 -14.03 11.16
C ARG A 53 -7.34 -14.23 12.59
N TYR A 54 -8.51 -13.70 12.92
CA TYR A 54 -8.98 -13.60 14.30
C TYR A 54 -10.26 -14.39 14.60
N GLY A 55 -10.95 -14.89 13.58
CA GLY A 55 -12.17 -15.68 13.71
C GLY A 55 -13.24 -14.96 14.54
N ASN A 56 -13.83 -15.67 15.50
CA ASN A 56 -14.88 -15.13 16.35
C ASN A 56 -14.40 -14.09 17.37
N ASP A 57 -13.09 -13.84 17.52
CA ASP A 57 -12.62 -12.78 18.42
C ASP A 57 -13.00 -11.38 17.94
N ILE A 58 -13.32 -11.22 16.65
CA ILE A 58 -13.70 -9.92 16.06
C ILE A 58 -15.20 -9.74 15.89
N VAL A 59 -16.02 -10.71 16.30
CA VAL A 59 -17.48 -10.52 16.37
C VAL A 59 -17.88 -9.93 17.72
N ALA A 60 -19.10 -9.40 17.83
CA ALA A 60 -19.57 -8.76 19.06
C ALA A 60 -19.42 -9.68 20.29
N GLY A 61 -18.80 -9.16 21.35
CA GLY A 61 -18.44 -9.93 22.56
C GLY A 61 -17.07 -10.63 22.49
N GLY A 62 -16.42 -10.63 21.33
CA GLY A 62 -15.05 -11.14 21.17
C GLY A 62 -13.98 -10.15 21.65
N SER A 63 -12.84 -10.69 22.06
CA SER A 63 -11.73 -9.92 22.67
C SER A 63 -11.10 -8.86 21.75
N LYS A 64 -11.33 -8.95 20.43
CA LYS A 64 -10.74 -8.08 19.40
C LYS A 64 -11.79 -7.27 18.63
N TYR A 65 -13.06 -7.34 19.02
CA TYR A 65 -14.17 -6.67 18.33
C TYR A 65 -13.89 -5.17 18.12
N ASP A 66 -13.65 -4.42 19.20
CA ASP A 66 -13.44 -2.97 19.12
C ASP A 66 -12.19 -2.61 18.31
N ARG A 67 -11.13 -3.41 18.43
CA ARG A 67 -9.89 -3.20 17.68
C ARG A 67 -10.09 -3.41 16.17
N SER A 68 -10.81 -4.46 15.79
CA SER A 68 -11.06 -4.76 14.37
C SER A 68 -12.03 -3.73 13.77
N LYS A 69 -13.06 -3.33 14.52
CA LYS A 69 -13.97 -2.23 14.15
C LYS A 69 -13.21 -0.93 13.92
N ALA A 70 -12.39 -0.49 14.89
CA ALA A 70 -11.59 0.72 14.78
C ALA A 70 -10.59 0.67 13.61
N PHE A 71 -10.01 -0.51 13.33
CA PHE A 71 -9.15 -0.71 12.16
C PHE A 71 -9.90 -0.52 10.84
N LEU A 72 -11.09 -1.11 10.70
CA LEU A 72 -11.90 -1.00 9.48
C LEU A 72 -12.42 0.43 9.27
N GLU A 73 -12.81 1.11 10.36
CA GLU A 73 -13.18 2.53 10.34
C GLU A 73 -12.00 3.40 9.93
N TRP A 74 -10.82 3.19 10.49
CA TRP A 74 -9.61 3.91 10.07
C TRP A 74 -9.25 3.61 8.60
N ALA A 75 -9.37 2.36 8.16
CA ALA A 75 -9.04 1.98 6.79
C ALA A 75 -10.03 2.50 5.74
N SER A 76 -11.29 2.79 6.12
CA SER A 76 -12.28 3.35 5.21
C SER A 76 -11.97 4.80 4.85
N LEU A 77 -11.31 5.54 5.73
CA LEU A 77 -10.91 6.93 5.54
C LEU A 77 -9.84 7.15 4.45
N TYR A 78 -9.21 6.08 3.95
CA TYR A 78 -8.07 6.18 3.03
C TYR A 78 -8.30 7.11 1.83
N ASP A 79 -9.48 7.06 1.20
CA ASP A 79 -9.75 7.83 -0.03
C ASP A 79 -10.18 9.28 0.25
N GLU A 80 -10.70 9.57 1.45
CA GLU A 80 -11.37 10.84 1.77
C GLU A 80 -10.60 11.71 2.77
N ALA A 81 -9.71 11.10 3.57
CA ALA A 81 -8.94 11.83 4.57
C ALA A 81 -7.75 12.58 3.97
N GLY A 82 -7.26 13.56 4.71
CA GLY A 82 -6.15 14.42 4.32
C GLY A 82 -4.79 13.85 4.71
N MET A 83 -3.83 14.74 4.97
CA MET A 83 -2.44 14.42 5.29
C MET A 83 -2.24 13.85 6.70
N GLU A 84 -3.25 13.92 7.55
CA GLU A 84 -3.22 13.55 8.97
C GLU A 84 -3.27 12.04 9.23
N VAL A 85 -3.69 11.25 8.24
CA VAL A 85 -3.69 9.79 8.29
C VAL A 85 -2.99 9.21 7.06
N ARG A 86 -2.80 7.88 7.04
CA ARG A 86 -2.34 7.17 5.84
C ARG A 86 -3.44 7.13 4.80
N SER A 87 -3.59 8.23 4.06
CA SER A 87 -4.59 8.42 2.99
C SER A 87 -3.96 8.32 1.60
N LYS A 88 -4.82 8.28 0.57
CA LYS A 88 -4.44 8.45 -0.83
C LYS A 88 -3.74 9.80 -1.03
N MET A 89 -4.27 10.88 -0.43
CA MET A 89 -3.69 12.22 -0.51
C MET A 89 -2.25 12.27 0.03
N LEU A 90 -1.99 11.64 1.19
CA LEU A 90 -0.64 11.56 1.75
C LEU A 90 0.32 10.81 0.80
N HIS A 91 -0.14 9.71 0.20
CA HIS A 91 0.67 8.95 -0.74
C HIS A 91 0.95 9.74 -2.03
N GLU A 92 -0.06 10.39 -2.60
CA GLU A 92 0.08 11.23 -3.81
C GLU A 92 1.04 12.39 -3.56
N HIS A 93 0.92 13.08 -2.43
CA HIS A 93 1.86 14.13 -2.04
C HIS A 93 3.28 13.61 -1.86
N TRP A 94 3.45 12.45 -1.21
CA TRP A 94 4.77 11.86 -1.06
C TRP A 94 5.40 11.48 -2.40
N MET A 95 4.60 10.96 -3.33
CA MET A 95 5.04 10.59 -4.68
C MET A 95 5.35 11.80 -5.56
N SER A 96 4.74 12.97 -5.32
CA SER A 96 5.04 14.18 -6.10
C SER A 96 6.47 14.69 -5.93
N ASP A 97 7.17 14.25 -4.89
CA ASP A 97 8.58 14.58 -4.64
C ASP A 97 9.57 13.59 -5.26
N LEU A 98 9.09 12.53 -5.92
CA LEU A 98 9.96 11.53 -6.52
C LEU A 98 10.58 12.04 -7.81
N VAL A 99 11.85 11.72 -8.01
CA VAL A 99 12.59 12.02 -9.25
C VAL A 99 12.49 10.90 -10.28
N CYS A 100 11.99 9.73 -9.87
CA CYS A 100 11.81 8.57 -10.73
C CYS A 100 10.37 8.49 -11.26
N PRO A 101 10.13 7.73 -12.35
CA PRO A 101 8.79 7.45 -12.81
C PRO A 101 7.92 6.77 -11.74
N THR A 102 6.62 7.07 -11.80
CA THR A 102 5.60 6.39 -11.00
C THR A 102 4.61 5.69 -11.92
N LEU A 103 4.51 4.37 -11.81
CA LEU A 103 3.50 3.55 -12.48
C LEU A 103 2.28 3.39 -11.58
N VAL A 104 1.17 4.02 -11.98
CA VAL A 104 -0.11 3.93 -11.27
C VAL A 104 -0.93 2.79 -11.86
N ILE A 105 -1.40 1.87 -11.01
CA ILE A 105 -2.32 0.79 -11.39
C ILE A 105 -3.59 0.93 -10.57
N GLU A 106 -4.63 1.49 -11.18
CA GLU A 106 -5.93 1.73 -10.55
C GLU A 106 -6.97 0.71 -11.03
N GLY A 107 -7.49 -0.10 -10.11
CA GLY A 107 -8.59 -1.02 -10.42
C GLY A 107 -8.49 -2.36 -9.71
N ASN A 108 -9.55 -3.16 -9.87
CA ASN A 108 -9.63 -4.50 -9.29
C ASN A 108 -9.00 -5.57 -10.21
N TYR A 109 -7.73 -5.41 -10.52
CA TYR A 109 -6.96 -6.40 -11.26
C TYR A 109 -6.64 -7.64 -10.40
N THR A 110 -6.46 -8.77 -11.05
CA THR A 110 -5.83 -9.96 -10.47
C THR A 110 -4.35 -9.71 -10.18
N VAL A 111 -3.72 -10.61 -9.41
CA VAL A 111 -2.27 -10.55 -9.19
C VAL A 111 -1.52 -10.68 -10.51
N LYS A 112 -1.95 -11.61 -11.37
CA LYS A 112 -1.32 -11.84 -12.68
C LYS A 112 -1.38 -10.60 -13.56
N GLU A 113 -2.54 -9.96 -13.69
CA GLU A 113 -2.68 -8.75 -14.50
C GLU A 113 -1.78 -7.61 -13.99
N ARG A 114 -1.70 -7.40 -12.68
CA ARG A 114 -0.78 -6.38 -12.12
C ARG A 114 0.68 -6.69 -12.44
N VAL A 115 1.07 -7.96 -12.31
CA VAL A 115 2.44 -8.39 -12.65
C VAL A 115 2.71 -8.19 -14.14
N ASP A 116 1.77 -8.57 -15.00
CA ASP A 116 1.89 -8.42 -16.45
C ASP A 116 2.04 -6.93 -16.85
N ILE A 117 1.28 -6.02 -16.22
CA ILE A 117 1.41 -4.57 -16.41
C ILE A 117 2.81 -4.07 -16.03
N VAL A 118 3.32 -4.48 -14.86
CA VAL A 118 4.64 -4.07 -14.37
C VAL A 118 5.75 -4.62 -15.28
N LEU A 119 5.68 -5.90 -15.67
CA LEU A 119 6.66 -6.50 -16.56
C LEU A 119 6.66 -5.84 -17.95
N HIS A 120 5.47 -5.51 -18.47
CA HIS A 120 5.36 -4.77 -19.73
C HIS A 120 6.02 -3.40 -19.65
N TYR A 121 5.78 -2.66 -18.56
CA TYR A 121 6.42 -1.36 -18.31
C TYR A 121 7.94 -1.47 -18.26
N LEU A 122 8.47 -2.46 -17.51
CA LEU A 122 9.91 -2.70 -17.37
C LEU A 122 10.59 -3.18 -18.66
N SER A 123 9.84 -3.76 -19.59
CA SER A 123 10.39 -4.20 -20.89
C SER A 123 10.42 -3.11 -21.95
N SER A 124 9.70 -2.01 -21.73
CA SER A 124 9.48 -0.94 -22.72
C SER A 124 10.26 0.33 -22.40
N ASN A 125 11.02 0.35 -21.30
CA ASN A 125 11.86 1.45 -20.81
C ASN A 125 13.22 0.91 -20.40
#